data_AF-A0A0Q4GVS3-F1
#
_entry.id   AF-A0A0Q4GVS3-F1
#
_cell.length_a   1.000
_cell.length_b   1.000
_cell.length_c   1.000
_cell.angle_alpha   90.00
_cell.angle_beta   90.00
_cell.angle_gamma   90.00
#
_symmetry.space_group_name_H-M   'P 1'
#
loop_
_entity.id
_entity.type
_entity.pdbx_description
1 polymer ?
#
loop_
_entity_poly.entity_id
_entity_poly.type
_entity_poly.pdbx_seq_one_letter_code
_entity_poly.pdbx_strand_id
1 'polypeptide(L)'
;MKYENQKTGYEKTLILFVISLAITFMALGLNVAKTPSISKIPTKIIKDSLASVTAFKKVYRVLMSPRCMNCHPAGDIPLQGDDSHLHTMSPKRGSEGKGLYAMKCANCHQPGNSPGLHTPPGNPNWHLPPANMKMIFQGRSPDQLARQIVDKKQNGHKNLQQLIEHADDGLVLSAWNPGEGRTKPPLSHSEFKRAWIEWLNKGGYAPKKL
;
A
#
# COMPACT_ATOMS: atom_id res chain seq x y z
N MET A 1 -56.91 22.16 -85.29
CA MET A 1 -56.09 20.93 -85.18
C MET A 1 -54.74 21.33 -84.59
N LYS A 2 -54.29 20.62 -83.54
CA LYS A 2 -52.98 20.66 -82.86
C LYS A 2 -52.67 21.86 -81.94
N TYR A 3 -52.98 21.74 -80.63
CA TYR A 3 -52.23 22.41 -79.54
C TYR A 3 -52.49 21.71 -78.20
N GLU A 4 -52.12 20.43 -78.05
CA GLU A 4 -52.34 19.74 -76.76
C GLU A 4 -51.34 18.63 -76.44
N ASN A 5 -50.04 18.85 -76.69
CA ASN A 5 -49.04 17.81 -76.36
C ASN A 5 -47.66 18.31 -75.95
N GLN A 6 -47.53 19.52 -75.41
CA GLN A 6 -46.22 20.10 -75.09
C GLN A 6 -45.91 20.25 -73.59
N LYS A 7 -46.89 20.08 -72.69
CA LYS A 7 -46.68 20.24 -71.24
C LYS A 7 -46.11 18.99 -70.54
N THR A 8 -46.33 17.79 -71.06
CA THR A 8 -46.00 16.52 -70.38
C THR A 8 -44.52 16.10 -70.49
N GLY A 9 -43.77 16.66 -71.44
CA GLY A 9 -42.33 16.39 -71.61
C GLY A 9 -41.43 17.19 -70.68
N TYR A 10 -41.81 18.43 -70.37
CA TYR A 10 -40.99 19.34 -69.55
C TYR A 10 -40.94 18.92 -68.08
N GLU A 11 -42.07 18.47 -67.51
CA GLU A 11 -42.12 18.03 -66.11
C GLU A 11 -41.33 16.75 -65.86
N LYS A 12 -41.36 15.78 -66.79
CA LYS A 12 -40.57 14.54 -66.66
C LYS A 12 -39.07 14.79 -66.77
N THR A 13 -38.65 15.75 -67.60
CA THR A 13 -37.25 16.11 -67.79
C THR A 13 -36.71 16.90 -66.58
N LEU A 14 -37.53 17.77 -65.97
CA LEU A 14 -37.17 18.53 -64.77
C LEU A 14 -37.03 17.63 -63.53
N ILE A 15 -37.93 16.64 -63.36
CA ILE A 15 -37.87 15.69 -62.24
C ILE A 15 -36.62 14.79 -62.33
N LEU A 16 -36.25 14.33 -63.53
CA LEU A 16 -35.02 13.54 -63.73
C LEU A 16 -33.74 14.36 -63.48
N PHE A 17 -33.74 15.67 -63.78
CA PHE A 17 -32.59 16.55 -63.52
C PHE A 17 -32.40 16.85 -62.02
N VAL A 18 -33.49 17.02 -61.27
CA VAL A 18 -33.45 17.26 -59.81
C VAL A 18 -33.00 16.01 -59.05
N ILE A 19 -33.41 14.81 -59.48
CA ILE A 19 -32.96 13.54 -58.88
C ILE A 19 -31.48 13.28 -59.22
N SER A 20 -31.02 13.64 -60.43
CA SER A 20 -29.61 13.54 -60.81
C SER A 20 -28.70 14.46 -59.97
N LEU A 21 -29.15 15.67 -59.63
CA LEU A 21 -28.36 16.60 -58.81
C LEU A 21 -28.26 16.17 -57.33
N ALA A 22 -29.30 15.52 -56.81
CA ALA A 22 -29.34 15.03 -55.43
C ALA A 22 -28.37 13.85 -55.18
N ILE A 23 -28.11 13.02 -56.20
CA ILE A 23 -27.21 11.86 -56.09
C ILE A 23 -25.74 12.30 -56.14
N THR A 24 -25.41 13.39 -56.82
CA THR A 24 -24.02 13.91 -56.88
C THR A 24 -23.57 14.63 -55.61
N PHE A 25 -24.47 15.08 -54.73
CA PHE A 25 -24.11 15.75 -53.48
C PHE A 25 -23.83 14.80 -52.31
N MET A 26 -24.06 13.49 -52.45
CA MET A 26 -23.88 12.51 -51.37
C MET A 26 -22.56 11.73 -51.43
N ALA A 27 -21.68 12.04 -52.39
CA ALA A 27 -20.45 11.28 -52.65
C ALA A 27 -19.13 11.96 -52.21
N LEU A 28 -19.17 13.14 -51.59
CA LEU A 28 -17.99 13.74 -50.94
C LEU A 28 -18.05 13.53 -49.42
N GLY A 29 -18.00 12.25 -49.02
CA GLY A 29 -17.69 11.86 -47.65
C GLY A 29 -16.24 12.22 -47.35
N LEU A 30 -16.05 13.20 -46.46
CA LEU A 30 -14.77 13.58 -45.88
C LEU A 30 -14.00 12.35 -45.39
N ASN A 31 -12.94 11.98 -46.11
CA ASN A 31 -11.91 11.08 -45.59
C ASN A 31 -11.04 11.87 -44.60
N VAL A 32 -11.57 12.10 -43.40
CA VAL A 32 -10.76 12.46 -42.24
C VAL A 32 -9.99 11.21 -41.86
N ALA A 33 -8.70 11.17 -42.24
CA ALA A 33 -7.78 10.17 -41.73
C ALA A 33 -7.89 10.14 -40.20
N LYS A 34 -8.40 9.02 -39.66
CA LYS A 34 -8.36 8.73 -38.23
C LYS A 34 -6.90 8.66 -37.81
N THR A 35 -6.37 9.77 -37.30
CA THR A 35 -5.11 9.78 -36.56
C THR A 35 -5.25 8.74 -35.44
N PRO A 36 -4.32 7.79 -35.29
CA PRO A 36 -4.39 6.87 -34.17
C PRO A 36 -4.25 7.71 -32.90
N SER A 37 -5.34 7.78 -32.15
CA SER A 37 -5.35 8.26 -30.78
C SER A 37 -4.42 7.33 -30.00
N ILE A 38 -3.16 7.73 -29.87
CA ILE A 38 -2.29 7.22 -28.82
C ILE A 38 -3.00 7.64 -27.54
N SER A 39 -3.69 6.68 -26.93
CA SER A 39 -4.22 6.80 -25.58
C SER A 39 -3.07 7.27 -24.68
N LYS A 40 -3.05 8.57 -24.37
CA LYS A 40 -2.21 9.11 -23.31
C LYS A 40 -2.74 8.48 -22.03
N ILE A 41 -2.11 7.39 -21.58
CA ILE A 41 -2.24 6.95 -20.20
C ILE A 41 -1.84 8.18 -19.36
N PRO A 42 -2.75 8.79 -18.58
CA PRO A 42 -2.37 9.92 -17.77
C PRO A 42 -1.68 9.39 -16.52
N THR A 43 -0.44 8.92 -16.65
CA THR A 43 0.45 8.75 -15.49
C THR A 43 1.00 10.12 -15.10
N LYS A 44 0.12 11.02 -14.63
CA LYS A 44 0.56 12.14 -13.81
C LYS A 44 0.94 11.57 -12.45
N ILE A 45 2.12 10.96 -12.38
CA ILE A 45 2.76 10.65 -11.09
C ILE A 45 2.95 12.00 -10.41
N ILE A 46 2.13 12.28 -9.40
CA ILE A 46 2.33 13.44 -8.54
C ILE A 46 3.72 13.24 -7.93
N LYS A 47 4.61 14.25 -8.03
CA LYS A 47 6.00 14.19 -7.54
C LYS A 47 6.08 13.64 -6.11
N ASP A 48 5.10 14.00 -5.28
CA ASP A 48 4.97 13.53 -3.89
C ASP A 48 4.66 12.03 -3.80
N SER A 49 3.92 11.45 -4.75
CA SER A 49 3.66 10.01 -4.80
C SER A 49 4.93 9.20 -5.04
N LEU A 50 5.82 9.64 -5.94
CA LEU A 50 7.10 8.96 -6.17
C LEU A 50 8.01 9.03 -4.95
N ALA A 51 8.09 10.21 -4.32
CA ALA A 51 8.88 10.38 -3.11
C ALA A 51 8.31 9.59 -1.93
N SER A 52 6.98 9.58 -1.76
CA SER A 52 6.27 8.79 -0.74
C SER A 52 6.56 7.29 -0.91
N VAL A 53 6.41 6.74 -2.11
CA VAL A 53 6.71 5.33 -2.40
C VAL A 53 8.20 5.00 -2.15
N THR A 54 9.10 5.92 -2.49
CA THR A 54 10.54 5.74 -2.26
C THR A 54 10.87 5.73 -0.76
N ALA A 55 10.26 6.62 0.01
CA ALA A 55 10.39 6.65 1.47
C ALA A 55 9.81 5.36 2.09
N PHE A 56 8.65 4.89 1.61
CA PHE A 56 8.07 3.65 2.11
C PHE A 56 8.95 2.43 1.86
N LYS A 57 9.69 2.35 0.74
CA LYS A 57 10.62 1.23 0.52
C LYS A 57 11.70 1.14 1.62
N LYS A 58 12.14 2.28 2.17
CA LYS A 58 13.06 2.31 3.32
C LYS A 58 12.38 1.83 4.60
N VAL A 59 11.17 2.33 4.86
CA VAL A 59 10.31 1.89 5.98
C VAL A 59 10.08 0.38 5.94
N TYR A 60 9.67 -0.14 4.78
CA TYR A 60 9.39 -1.55 4.56
C TYR A 60 10.57 -2.45 4.93
N ARG A 61 11.81 -2.08 4.55
CA ARG A 61 13.01 -2.84 4.92
C ARG A 61 13.20 -2.95 6.44
N VAL A 62 12.83 -1.92 7.20
CA VAL A 62 12.89 -1.94 8.67
C VAL A 62 11.76 -2.81 9.23
N LEU A 63 10.52 -2.63 8.75
CA LEU A 63 9.36 -3.38 9.23
C LEU A 63 9.43 -4.89 8.94
N MET A 64 10.15 -5.27 7.87
CA MET A 64 10.40 -6.67 7.53
C MET A 64 11.65 -7.25 8.21
N SER A 65 12.39 -6.46 8.99
CA SER A 65 13.46 -6.99 9.81
C SER A 65 12.91 -7.86 10.96
N PRO A 66 13.68 -8.82 11.48
CA PRO A 66 13.24 -9.67 12.59
C PRO A 66 12.83 -8.88 13.83
N ARG A 67 13.37 -7.67 14.04
CA ARG A 67 13.04 -6.82 15.18
C ARG A 67 11.57 -6.37 15.19
N CYS A 68 10.98 -6.19 14.02
CA CYS A 68 9.57 -5.83 13.86
C CYS A 68 8.72 -7.07 13.56
N MET A 69 9.14 -7.88 12.59
CA MET A 69 8.35 -9.03 12.12
C MET A 69 8.09 -10.07 13.20
N ASN A 70 9.01 -10.25 14.16
CA ASN A 70 8.83 -11.20 15.26
C ASN A 70 7.66 -10.84 16.19
N CYS A 71 7.34 -9.56 16.31
CA CYS A 71 6.19 -9.07 17.09
C CYS A 71 4.90 -9.00 16.27
N HIS A 72 5.01 -9.04 14.94
CA HIS A 72 3.92 -8.93 13.98
C HIS A 72 3.77 -10.20 13.10
N PRO A 73 3.68 -11.41 13.71
CA PRO A 73 3.50 -12.66 12.97
C PRO A 73 2.11 -12.76 12.34
N ALA A 74 1.95 -13.65 11.36
CA ALA A 74 0.64 -13.99 10.80
C ALA A 74 -0.22 -14.80 11.79
N GLY A 75 0.42 -15.60 12.64
CA GLY A 75 -0.22 -16.39 13.68
C GLY A 75 -0.29 -15.68 15.05
N ASP A 76 -0.61 -16.48 16.07
CA ASP A 76 -0.68 -16.01 17.46
C ASP A 76 0.57 -16.34 18.28
N ILE A 77 1.47 -17.17 17.77
CA ILE A 77 2.79 -17.40 18.38
C ILE A 77 3.76 -16.36 17.78
N PRO A 78 4.47 -15.56 18.60
CA PRO A 78 5.49 -14.65 18.10
C PRO A 78 6.64 -15.41 17.44
N LEU A 79 7.43 -14.71 16.64
CA LEU A 79 8.66 -15.29 16.09
C LEU A 79 9.85 -14.97 16.99
N GLN A 80 10.95 -15.68 16.80
CA GLN A 80 12.16 -15.58 17.59
C GLN A 80 13.38 -15.67 16.67
N GLY A 81 14.50 -15.11 17.13
CA GLY A 81 15.76 -15.12 16.38
C GLY A 81 15.79 -14.11 15.23
N ASP A 82 16.90 -14.13 14.49
CA ASP A 82 17.08 -13.34 13.27
C ASP A 82 16.61 -14.09 12.01
N ASP A 83 16.35 -15.39 12.14
CA ASP A 83 15.71 -16.27 11.16
C ASP A 83 14.16 -16.28 11.29
N SER A 84 13.61 -15.63 12.32
CA SER A 84 12.17 -15.47 12.54
C SER A 84 11.40 -16.81 12.57
N HIS A 85 11.98 -17.84 13.21
CA HIS A 85 11.28 -19.09 13.52
C HIS A 85 10.23 -18.88 14.62
N LEU A 86 9.30 -19.82 14.82
CA LEU A 86 8.34 -19.73 15.91
C LEU A 86 9.04 -19.68 17.27
N HIS A 87 8.61 -18.79 18.15
CA HIS A 87 9.15 -18.69 19.50
C HIS A 87 9.11 -20.06 20.19
N THR A 88 10.27 -20.52 20.63
CA THR A 88 10.50 -21.90 21.10
C THR A 88 9.61 -22.32 22.26
N MET A 89 9.32 -21.40 23.20
CA MET A 89 8.39 -21.64 24.32
C MET A 89 6.91 -21.63 23.90
N SER A 90 6.61 -21.31 22.64
CA SER A 90 5.26 -21.23 22.05
C SER A 90 4.24 -20.37 22.83
N PRO A 91 4.60 -19.18 23.35
CA PRO A 91 3.61 -18.28 23.95
C PRO A 91 2.56 -17.88 22.91
N LYS A 92 1.30 -17.78 23.32
CA LYS A 92 0.20 -17.38 22.44
C LYS A 92 -0.28 -15.96 22.77
N ARG A 93 -0.59 -15.19 21.73
CA ARG A 93 -1.21 -13.87 21.81
C ARG A 93 -2.50 -13.95 22.64
N GLY A 94 -2.53 -13.24 23.76
CA GLY A 94 -3.76 -13.00 24.52
C GLY A 94 -4.59 -11.85 23.92
N SER A 95 -5.74 -11.54 24.51
CA SER A 95 -6.59 -10.40 24.08
C SER A 95 -5.78 -9.10 23.97
N GLU A 96 -4.97 -8.81 24.99
CA GLU A 96 -4.09 -7.63 25.09
C GLU A 96 -2.70 -7.85 24.48
N GLY A 97 -2.44 -8.99 23.81
CA GLY A 97 -1.12 -9.33 23.30
C GLY A 97 -0.06 -9.66 24.36
N LYS A 98 -0.46 -9.81 25.64
CA LYS A 98 0.41 -10.04 26.82
C LYS A 98 0.53 -11.51 27.26
N GLY A 99 0.23 -12.45 26.37
CA GLY A 99 0.21 -13.89 26.68
C GLY A 99 -1.15 -14.40 27.17
N LEU A 100 -1.31 -15.72 27.19
CA LEU A 100 -2.57 -16.42 27.46
C LEU A 100 -2.51 -17.22 28.77
N TYR A 101 -3.59 -17.18 29.56
CA TYR A 101 -3.68 -17.84 30.88
C TYR A 101 -2.45 -17.56 31.76
N ALA A 102 -1.80 -18.59 32.32
CA ALA A 102 -0.59 -18.47 33.12
C ALA A 102 0.69 -18.18 32.31
N MET A 103 0.68 -18.35 30.99
CA MET A 103 1.82 -18.10 30.12
C MET A 103 1.87 -16.62 29.70
N LYS A 104 2.16 -15.75 30.67
CA LYS A 104 2.29 -14.30 30.47
C LYS A 104 3.70 -13.95 30.00
N CYS A 105 3.81 -12.98 29.08
CA CYS A 105 5.11 -12.56 28.55
C CYS A 105 6.05 -12.04 29.65
N ALA A 106 5.48 -11.33 30.63
CA ALA A 106 6.20 -10.74 31.76
C ALA A 106 6.82 -11.78 32.73
N ASN A 107 6.44 -13.06 32.64
CA ASN A 107 7.08 -14.11 33.44
C ASN A 107 8.54 -14.34 33.00
N CYS A 108 8.89 -13.97 31.76
CA CYS A 108 10.23 -14.15 31.21
C CYS A 108 10.85 -12.82 30.76
N HIS A 109 10.09 -11.98 30.06
CA HIS A 109 10.56 -10.68 29.58
C HIS A 109 10.51 -9.63 30.69
N GLN A 110 11.67 -9.06 31.00
CA GLN A 110 11.84 -8.07 32.07
C GLN A 110 11.68 -6.64 31.53
N PRO A 111 11.60 -5.61 32.41
CA PRO A 111 11.56 -4.21 31.97
C PRO A 111 12.76 -3.78 31.13
N GLY A 112 13.91 -4.43 31.30
CA GLY A 112 15.12 -4.24 30.50
C GLY A 112 15.63 -5.57 29.94
N ASN A 113 16.56 -5.48 28.97
CA ASN A 113 17.21 -6.66 28.42
C ASN A 113 17.91 -7.45 29.53
N SER A 114 17.68 -8.76 29.57
CA SER A 114 18.46 -9.65 30.43
C SER A 114 19.92 -9.70 29.92
N PRO A 115 20.92 -9.80 30.81
CA PRO A 115 22.32 -9.89 30.41
C PRO A 115 22.65 -11.25 29.80
N GLY A 116 23.56 -11.30 28.82
CA GLY A 116 24.07 -12.53 28.22
C GLY A 116 23.41 -12.92 26.90
N LEU A 117 24.11 -13.77 26.14
CA LEU A 117 23.63 -14.34 24.88
C LEU A 117 22.37 -15.20 25.08
N HIS A 118 21.46 -15.14 24.12
CA HIS A 118 20.21 -15.93 24.07
C HIS A 118 19.21 -15.68 25.21
N THR A 119 19.42 -14.67 26.06
CA THR A 119 18.48 -14.30 27.12
C THR A 119 17.31 -13.43 26.61
N PRO A 120 16.13 -13.43 27.25
CA PRO A 120 14.98 -12.68 26.76
C PRO A 120 15.26 -11.17 26.60
N PRO A 121 14.86 -10.54 25.48
CA PRO A 121 14.84 -9.08 25.38
C PRO A 121 13.84 -8.49 26.36
N GLY A 122 13.95 -7.20 26.68
CA GLY A 122 13.08 -6.56 27.66
C GLY A 122 12.58 -5.18 27.27
N ASN A 123 11.42 -4.84 27.82
CA ASN A 123 10.76 -3.53 27.77
C ASN A 123 9.69 -3.49 28.88
N PRO A 124 9.48 -2.37 29.58
CA PRO A 124 8.44 -2.28 30.63
C PRO A 124 7.02 -2.54 30.12
N ASN A 125 6.78 -2.36 28.82
CA ASN A 125 5.51 -2.64 28.15
C ASN A 125 5.69 -3.72 27.07
N TRP A 126 6.34 -4.83 27.39
CA TRP A 126 6.55 -5.93 26.44
C TRP A 126 5.23 -6.64 26.08
N HIS A 127 4.78 -6.48 24.82
CA HIS A 127 3.58 -7.15 24.32
C HIS A 127 3.58 -7.25 22.79
N LEU A 128 2.73 -8.13 22.27
CA LEU A 128 2.34 -8.13 20.85
C LEU A 128 1.19 -7.15 20.62
N PRO A 129 0.88 -6.79 19.36
CA PRO A 129 -0.44 -6.26 19.01
C PRO A 129 -1.58 -7.08 19.64
N PRO A 130 -2.70 -6.44 20.06
CA PRO A 130 -3.82 -7.15 20.65
C PRO A 130 -4.49 -8.10 19.64
N ALA A 131 -5.22 -9.11 20.15
CA ALA A 131 -5.81 -10.15 19.30
C ALA A 131 -6.88 -9.61 18.34
N ASN A 132 -7.60 -8.55 18.72
CA ASN A 132 -8.59 -7.89 17.88
C ASN A 132 -7.96 -7.04 16.75
N MET A 133 -6.65 -6.77 16.80
CA MET A 133 -5.93 -6.05 15.76
C MET A 133 -4.46 -6.48 15.70
N LYS A 134 -4.20 -7.62 15.05
CA LYS A 134 -2.90 -8.30 15.06
C LYS A 134 -1.76 -7.55 14.33
N MET A 135 -2.10 -6.56 13.48
CA MET A 135 -1.13 -5.75 12.71
C MET A 135 -0.10 -6.60 11.96
N ILE A 136 -0.53 -7.63 11.23
CA ILE A 136 0.36 -8.66 10.64
C ILE A 136 1.35 -8.04 9.64
N PHE A 137 2.65 -8.30 9.81
CA PHE A 137 3.71 -7.91 8.86
C PHE A 137 4.26 -9.11 8.10
N GLN A 138 4.38 -10.26 8.77
CA GLN A 138 4.88 -11.49 8.17
C GLN A 138 4.11 -11.83 6.88
N GLY A 139 4.86 -12.02 5.78
CA GLY A 139 4.30 -12.35 4.47
C GLY A 139 3.58 -11.20 3.74
N ARG A 140 3.53 -9.98 4.30
CA ARG A 140 2.95 -8.83 3.61
C ARG A 140 3.92 -8.29 2.55
N SER A 141 3.41 -8.12 1.34
CA SER A 141 4.09 -7.32 0.30
C SER A 141 4.15 -5.84 0.67
N PRO A 142 5.03 -5.04 0.03
CA PRO A 142 5.08 -3.60 0.26
C PRO A 142 3.73 -2.88 0.04
N ASP A 143 2.99 -3.23 -1.02
CA ASP A 143 1.67 -2.64 -1.29
C ASP A 143 0.70 -2.91 -0.14
N GLN A 144 0.60 -4.17 0.30
CA GLN A 144 -0.31 -4.58 1.36
C GLN A 144 0.04 -3.92 2.69
N LEU A 145 1.33 -3.88 3.04
CA LEU A 145 1.76 -3.32 4.32
C LEU A 145 1.55 -1.79 4.38
N ALA A 146 1.86 -1.07 3.30
CA ALA A 146 1.60 0.37 3.24
C ALA A 146 0.13 0.69 3.47
N ARG A 147 -0.78 -0.02 2.77
CA ARG A 147 -2.23 0.16 2.91
C ARG A 147 -2.73 -0.18 4.31
N GLN A 148 -2.22 -1.26 4.89
CA GLN A 148 -2.57 -1.67 6.26
C GLN A 148 -2.22 -0.58 7.28
N ILE A 149 -1.05 0.04 7.17
CA ILE A 149 -0.56 1.01 8.15
C ILE A 149 -1.35 2.33 8.12
N VAL A 150 -1.79 2.79 6.95
CA VAL A 150 -2.57 4.03 6.84
C VAL A 150 -4.07 3.81 7.09
N ASP A 151 -4.53 2.56 7.14
CA ASP A 151 -5.92 2.24 7.45
C ASP A 151 -6.15 2.19 8.98
N LYS A 152 -6.94 3.14 9.49
CA LYS A 152 -7.34 3.23 10.91
C LYS A 152 -8.01 1.96 11.44
N LYS A 153 -8.60 1.14 10.57
CA LYS A 153 -9.21 -0.13 10.97
C LYS A 153 -8.19 -1.24 11.20
N GLN A 154 -6.92 -1.02 10.83
CA GLN A 154 -5.87 -2.04 10.84
C GLN A 154 -4.55 -1.60 11.51
N ASN A 155 -4.44 -0.33 11.95
CA ASN A 155 -3.18 0.27 12.44
C ASN A 155 -3.16 0.65 13.94
N GLY A 156 -4.11 0.13 14.71
CA GLY A 156 -4.35 0.49 16.10
C GLY A 156 -5.17 1.78 16.26
N HIS A 157 -6.04 2.09 15.29
CA HIS A 157 -6.88 3.29 15.26
C HIS A 157 -6.11 4.62 15.23
N LYS A 158 -4.83 4.57 14.86
CA LYS A 158 -3.96 5.76 14.82
C LYS A 158 -4.30 6.65 13.63
N ASN A 159 -4.48 7.94 13.90
CA ASN A 159 -4.47 8.96 12.87
C ASN A 159 -3.03 9.27 12.38
N LEU A 160 -2.90 10.15 11.39
CA LEU A 160 -1.61 10.50 10.79
C LEU A 160 -0.59 11.02 11.82
N GLN A 161 -1.00 11.93 12.69
CA GLN A 161 -0.15 12.52 13.72
C GLN A 161 0.31 11.46 14.74
N GLN A 162 -0.63 10.61 15.18
CA GLN A 162 -0.31 9.50 16.07
C GLN A 162 0.61 8.46 15.41
N LEU A 163 0.50 8.23 14.10
CA LEU A 163 1.45 7.38 13.37
C LEU A 163 2.84 8.01 13.36
N ILE A 164 2.96 9.32 13.13
CA ILE A 164 4.24 10.02 13.16
C ILE A 164 4.92 9.87 14.53
N GLU A 165 4.16 10.09 15.60
CA GLU A 165 4.62 9.94 16.99
C GLU A 165 4.98 8.49 17.33
N HIS A 166 4.23 7.52 16.80
CA HIS A 166 4.43 6.10 17.06
C HIS A 166 5.84 5.58 16.72
N ALA A 167 6.56 6.26 15.81
CA ALA A 167 7.95 5.91 15.52
C ALA A 167 8.88 6.04 16.75
N ASP A 168 8.47 6.79 17.77
CA ASP A 168 9.20 7.02 19.02
C ASP A 168 8.63 6.25 20.22
N ASP A 169 7.60 5.41 20.04
CA ASP A 169 7.06 4.60 21.13
C ASP A 169 8.16 3.75 21.75
N GLY A 170 8.16 3.62 23.08
CA GLY A 170 9.24 2.92 23.81
C GLY A 170 9.47 1.48 23.34
N LEU A 171 8.40 0.74 23.01
CA LEU A 171 8.52 -0.62 22.48
C LEU A 171 9.05 -0.66 21.03
N VAL A 172 8.78 0.37 20.23
CA VAL A 172 9.35 0.53 18.88
C VAL A 172 10.85 0.83 18.98
N LEU A 173 11.25 1.75 19.87
CA LEU A 173 12.65 2.09 20.13
C LEU A 173 13.49 0.88 20.58
N SER A 174 12.90 -0.07 21.32
CA SER A 174 13.58 -1.31 21.72
C SER A 174 14.13 -2.12 20.53
N ALA A 175 13.63 -1.94 19.31
CA ALA A 175 14.19 -2.59 18.12
C ALA A 175 15.66 -2.24 17.88
N TRP A 176 16.12 -1.04 18.28
CA TRP A 176 17.51 -0.59 18.13
C TRP A 176 18.40 -0.88 19.35
N ASN A 177 17.80 -1.42 20.42
CA ASN A 177 18.50 -1.97 21.58
C ASN A 177 17.98 -3.40 21.88
N PRO A 178 18.24 -4.38 20.99
CA PRO A 178 17.60 -5.70 21.07
C PRO A 178 18.21 -6.64 22.12
N GLY A 179 19.21 -6.19 22.88
CA GLY A 179 20.02 -7.03 23.75
C GLY A 179 21.17 -7.71 23.01
N GLU A 180 21.97 -8.44 23.76
CA GLU A 180 23.21 -9.05 23.27
C GLU A 180 22.97 -10.11 22.19
N GLY A 181 23.84 -10.15 21.17
CA GLY A 181 23.82 -11.17 20.13
C GLY A 181 22.71 -11.06 19.08
N ARG A 182 21.90 -9.98 19.07
CA ARG A 182 20.81 -9.78 18.09
C ARG A 182 21.12 -8.68 17.09
N THR A 183 20.76 -8.91 15.83
CA THR A 183 20.96 -7.92 14.76
C THR A 183 19.98 -6.75 14.89
N LYS A 184 20.48 -5.53 14.68
CA LYS A 184 19.66 -4.30 14.61
C LYS A 184 18.94 -4.19 13.27
N PRO A 185 17.89 -3.34 13.14
CA PRO A 185 17.29 -3.06 11.85
C PRO A 185 18.31 -2.48 10.84
N PRO A 186 18.07 -2.58 9.53
CA PRO A 186 19.01 -2.19 8.49
C PRO A 186 19.23 -0.67 8.36
N LEU A 187 18.46 0.14 9.09
CA LEU A 187 18.60 1.60 9.18
C LEU A 187 18.68 1.98 10.66
N SER A 188 19.37 3.08 10.96
CA SER A 188 19.27 3.70 12.29
C SER A 188 17.84 4.19 12.56
N HIS A 189 17.50 4.39 13.84
CA HIS A 189 16.17 4.88 14.22
C HIS A 189 15.87 6.25 13.59
N SER A 190 16.84 7.16 13.58
CA SER A 190 16.66 8.50 13.01
C SER A 190 16.42 8.46 11.49
N GLU A 191 17.08 7.55 10.77
CA GLU A 191 16.83 7.33 9.34
C GLU A 191 15.48 6.70 9.07
N PHE A 192 15.08 5.71 9.87
CA PHE A 192 13.75 5.12 9.82
C PHE A 192 12.68 6.17 10.04
N LYS A 193 12.77 6.94 11.13
CA LYS A 193 11.81 7.99 11.49
C LYS A 193 11.70 9.06 10.40
N ARG A 194 12.82 9.48 9.82
CA ARG A 194 12.82 10.44 8.70
C ARG A 194 12.06 9.90 7.49
N ALA A 195 12.32 8.65 7.10
CA ALA A 195 11.61 8.01 6.00
C ALA A 195 10.12 7.78 6.31
N TRP A 196 9.79 7.45 7.57
CA TRP A 196 8.44 7.28 8.06
C TRP A 196 7.62 8.57 7.94
N ILE A 197 8.16 9.68 8.46
CA ILE A 197 7.53 11.00 8.38
C ILE A 197 7.41 11.48 6.93
N GLU A 198 8.46 11.30 6.12
CA GLU A 198 8.43 11.68 4.71
C GLU A 198 7.33 10.91 3.95
N TRP A 199 7.23 9.60 4.17
CA TRP A 199 6.21 8.77 3.55
C TRP A 199 4.79 9.23 3.92
N LEU A 200 4.53 9.40 5.21
CA LEU A 200 3.25 9.79 5.76
C LEU A 200 2.82 11.20 5.30
N ASN A 201 3.71 12.19 5.40
CA ASN A 201 3.41 13.58 5.00
C ASN A 201 3.21 13.74 3.49
N LYS A 202 3.78 12.85 2.66
CA LYS A 202 3.59 12.85 1.21
C LYS A 202 2.44 11.97 0.75
N GLY A 203 1.50 11.65 1.64
CA GLY A 203 0.24 10.99 1.32
C GLY A 203 0.19 9.48 1.58
N GLY A 204 1.24 8.89 2.18
CA GLY A 204 1.21 7.48 2.59
C GLY A 204 1.01 6.49 1.43
N TYR A 205 1.50 6.81 0.24
CA TYR A 205 1.23 6.02 -0.96
C TYR A 205 1.87 4.63 -0.89
N ALA A 206 1.10 3.63 -1.31
CA ALA A 206 1.57 2.26 -1.45
C ALA A 206 2.35 2.08 -2.77
N PRO A 207 3.48 1.35 -2.77
CA PRO A 207 4.12 0.92 -4.01
C PRO A 207 3.15 0.11 -4.86
N LYS A 208 3.19 0.23 -6.19
CA LYS A 208 2.36 -0.63 -7.06
C LYS A 208 2.75 -2.10 -6.86
N LYS A 209 1.76 -2.99 -6.93
CA LYS A 209 2.01 -4.43 -7.06
C LYS A 209 2.83 -4.67 -8.33
N LEU A 210 3.95 -5.36 -8.18
CA LEU A 210 4.69 -5.93 -9.31
C LEU A 210 3.93 -7.15 -9.84
#